data_AF-A0A934RA98-F1
#
_entry.id   AF-A0A934RA98-F1
#
_cell.length_a   1.000
_cell.length_b   1.000
_cell.length_c   1.000
_cell.angle_alpha   90.00
_cell.angle_beta   90.00
_cell.angle_gamma   90.00
#
_symmetry.space_group_name_H-M   'P 1'
#
loop_
_entity.id
_entity.type
_entity.pdbx_description
1 polymer ?
#
loop_
_entity_poly.entity_id
_entity_poly.type
_entity_poly.pdbx_seq_one_letter_code
_entity_poly.pdbx_strand_id
1 'polypeptide(L)'
;MENQPPRSPDDAAGTSGLATTALALGIFSLILGPVTGIPAIVISHMAIARIRESGDSIKGRGRAENGLIMGYVFSIAIPVVLVASMKFNANLMRGYQISITQAHATSLESTVDAFVEEYGRMPANGATDTTFVSDKDTTVLETLMAYENILNPKEIRFLSFMEPEKSGITFSADRLSVKSLRDVWGGPFRIRLDLDEDGKIEVNGEVVDNRRVAVWSDGPDQKPGTSDDIKSW
;
A
#
# COMPACT_ATOMS: atom_id res chain seq x y z
N MET A 1 42.26 -46.29 56.85
CA MET A 1 42.65 -45.98 55.45
C MET A 1 41.36 -45.99 54.66
N GLU A 2 40.87 -44.81 54.31
CA GLU A 2 39.57 -44.53 53.70
C GLU A 2 39.49 -45.18 52.30
N ASN A 3 38.53 -46.09 52.07
CA ASN A 3 38.26 -46.65 50.74
C ASN A 3 37.44 -45.66 49.92
N GLN A 4 38.09 -44.99 48.97
CA GLN A 4 37.44 -44.13 48.00
C GLN A 4 36.64 -45.00 46.99
N PRO A 5 35.32 -44.77 46.79
CA PRO A 5 34.57 -45.52 45.80
C PRO A 5 35.05 -45.19 44.37
N PRO A 6 34.95 -46.15 43.43
CA PRO A 6 35.33 -45.93 42.04
C PRO A 6 34.48 -44.80 41.45
N ARG A 7 35.13 -43.79 40.85
CA ARG A 7 34.43 -42.76 40.08
C ARG A 7 33.73 -43.43 38.91
N SER A 8 32.41 -43.30 38.85
CA SER A 8 31.58 -43.77 37.73
C SER A 8 32.05 -43.10 36.44
N PRO A 9 32.06 -43.80 35.29
CA PRO A 9 32.38 -43.21 33.97
C PRO A 9 31.38 -42.12 33.52
N ASP A 10 30.25 -41.97 34.22
CA ASP A 10 29.14 -41.08 33.88
C ASP A 10 29.43 -39.58 34.09
N ASP A 11 30.46 -39.20 34.85
CA ASP A 11 30.75 -37.79 35.18
C ASP A 11 31.49 -37.03 34.05
N ALA A 12 31.85 -37.70 32.95
CA ALA A 12 32.73 -37.14 31.90
C ALA A 12 32.09 -36.99 30.50
N ALA A 13 30.78 -37.21 30.35
CA ALA A 13 30.12 -37.05 29.05
C ALA A 13 29.80 -35.57 28.78
N GLY A 14 30.81 -34.79 28.35
CA GLY A 14 30.66 -33.39 28.00
C GLY A 14 29.60 -33.18 26.91
N THR A 15 28.60 -32.34 27.20
CA THR A 15 27.63 -31.87 26.21
C THR A 15 28.37 -31.24 25.04
N SER A 16 28.20 -31.79 23.84
CA SER A 16 28.79 -31.28 22.60
C SER A 16 28.46 -29.81 22.42
N GLY A 17 29.49 -28.95 22.46
CA GLY A 17 29.35 -27.50 22.25
C GLY A 17 28.62 -27.17 20.95
N LEU A 18 28.68 -28.03 19.94
CA LEU A 18 27.93 -27.89 18.68
C LEU A 18 26.41 -27.93 18.86
N ALA A 19 25.89 -28.72 19.80
CA ALA A 19 24.45 -28.76 20.09
C ALA A 19 23.98 -27.48 20.79
N THR A 20 24.80 -26.94 21.71
CA THR A 20 24.54 -25.65 22.35
C THR A 20 24.62 -24.51 21.33
N THR A 21 25.58 -24.57 20.41
CA THR A 21 25.73 -23.58 19.34
C THR A 21 24.58 -23.65 18.33
N ALA A 22 24.07 -24.84 18.01
CA ALA A 22 22.89 -25.01 17.14
C ALA A 22 21.60 -24.47 17.77
N LEU A 23 21.40 -24.67 19.09
CA LEU A 23 20.29 -24.07 19.83
C LEU A 23 20.40 -22.54 19.85
N ALA A 24 21.59 -22.03 20.14
CA ALA A 24 21.85 -20.59 20.15
C ALA A 24 21.60 -19.96 18.78
N LEU A 25 22.10 -20.57 17.68
CA LEU A 25 21.83 -20.10 16.32
C LEU A 25 20.34 -20.20 15.96
N GLY A 26 19.64 -21.24 16.40
CA GLY A 26 18.19 -21.37 16.24
C GLY A 26 17.44 -20.19 16.88
N ILE A 27 17.83 -19.80 18.10
CA ILE A 27 17.26 -18.65 18.81
C ILE A 27 17.66 -17.33 18.13
N PHE A 28 18.91 -17.19 17.68
CA PHE A 28 19.35 -15.99 16.94
C PHE A 28 18.70 -15.85 15.56
N SER A 29 18.26 -16.95 14.94
CA SER A 29 17.51 -16.92 13.68
C SER A 29 16.14 -16.23 13.80
N LEU A 30 15.60 -16.17 15.02
CA LEU A 30 14.38 -15.43 15.34
C LEU A 30 14.56 -13.91 15.18
N ILE A 31 15.81 -13.41 15.28
CA ILE A 31 16.14 -11.98 15.29
C ILE A 31 16.69 -11.51 13.93
N LEU A 32 17.43 -12.36 13.19
CA LEU A 32 18.13 -11.98 11.95
C LEU A 32 17.47 -12.46 10.64
N GLY A 33 16.35 -13.18 10.72
CA GLY A 33 15.58 -13.56 9.53
C GLY A 33 16.23 -14.64 8.65
N PRO A 34 15.69 -14.87 7.42
CA PRO A 34 15.96 -16.07 6.62
C PRO A 34 17.42 -16.25 6.18
N VAL A 35 18.22 -15.19 6.18
CA VAL A 35 19.66 -15.23 5.83
C VAL A 35 20.47 -16.08 6.81
N THR A 36 20.01 -16.20 8.07
CA THR A 36 20.67 -17.03 9.09
C THR A 36 20.10 -18.44 9.23
N GLY A 37 18.94 -18.72 8.60
CA GLY A 37 18.28 -20.02 8.67
C GLY A 37 19.04 -21.13 7.94
N ILE A 38 19.61 -20.82 6.78
CA ILE A 38 20.31 -21.82 5.93
C ILE A 38 21.56 -22.38 6.63
N PRO A 39 22.49 -21.58 7.20
CA PRO A 39 23.63 -22.11 7.96
C PRO A 39 23.21 -22.92 9.18
N ALA A 40 22.14 -22.52 9.88
CA ALA A 40 21.64 -23.23 11.07
C ALA A 40 21.10 -24.62 10.74
N ILE A 41 20.42 -24.78 9.59
CA ILE A 41 19.94 -26.09 9.10
C ILE A 41 21.12 -27.00 8.76
N VAL A 42 22.17 -26.47 8.11
CA VAL A 42 23.38 -27.23 7.76
C VAL A 42 24.13 -27.69 9.01
N ILE A 43 24.35 -26.78 9.97
CA ILE A 43 25.01 -27.10 11.25
C ILE A 43 24.20 -28.11 12.05
N SER A 44 22.87 -28.04 12.01
CA SER A 44 21.98 -29.01 12.68
C SER A 44 22.12 -30.42 12.09
N HIS A 45 22.20 -30.56 10.76
CA HIS A 45 22.46 -31.85 10.11
C HIS A 45 23.84 -32.42 10.47
N MET A 46 24.87 -31.57 10.52
CA MET A 46 26.22 -31.99 10.92
C MET A 46 26.28 -32.42 12.39
N ALA A 47 25.54 -31.75 13.28
CA ALA A 47 25.44 -32.13 14.69
C ALA A 47 24.75 -33.49 14.86
N ILE A 48 23.68 -33.77 14.11
CA ILE A 48 22.98 -35.07 14.14
C ILE A 48 23.86 -36.19 13.57
N ALA A 49 24.56 -35.94 12.46
CA ALA A 49 25.48 -36.91 11.86
C ALA A 49 26.61 -37.31 12.83
N ARG A 50 27.19 -36.32 13.53
CA ARG A 50 28.27 -36.53 14.50
C ARG A 50 27.84 -37.28 15.76
N ILE A 51 26.59 -37.08 16.22
CA ILE A 51 26.01 -37.86 17.32
C ILE A 51 25.85 -39.33 16.90
N ARG A 52 25.37 -39.58 15.66
CA ARG A 52 25.21 -40.94 15.13
C ARG A 52 26.53 -41.68 14.95
N GLU A 53 27.59 -40.99 14.51
CA GLU A 53 28.93 -41.56 14.37
C GLU A 53 29.62 -41.85 15.72
N SER A 54 29.25 -41.12 16.78
CA SER A 54 29.77 -41.35 18.13
C SER A 54 29.17 -42.56 18.88
N GLY A 55 28.32 -43.37 18.21
CA GLY A 55 27.70 -44.55 18.83
C GLY A 55 26.81 -44.22 20.04
N ASP A 56 26.15 -43.06 20.02
CA ASP A 56 25.33 -42.51 21.12
C ASP A 56 26.09 -42.24 22.45
N SER A 57 27.43 -42.22 22.45
CA SER A 57 28.23 -41.86 23.64
C SER A 57 28.05 -40.40 24.08
N ILE A 58 27.47 -39.55 23.22
CA ILE A 58 27.25 -38.12 23.45
C ILE A 58 25.73 -37.86 23.59
N LYS A 59 25.28 -37.45 24.78
CA LYS A 59 23.89 -37.02 25.01
C LYS A 59 23.60 -35.69 24.27
N GLY A 60 22.52 -35.63 23.49
CA GLY A 60 22.13 -34.40 22.79
C GLY A 60 21.20 -34.55 21.59
N ARG A 61 20.89 -35.78 21.18
CA ARG A 61 20.07 -36.08 19.99
C ARG A 61 18.72 -35.35 19.96
N GLY A 62 17.95 -35.41 21.06
CA GLY A 62 16.68 -34.68 21.17
C GLY A 62 16.83 -33.15 21.14
N ARG A 63 17.98 -32.60 21.59
CA ARG A 63 18.26 -31.15 21.48
C ARG A 63 18.56 -30.74 20.03
N ALA A 64 19.25 -31.59 19.27
CA ALA A 64 19.55 -31.34 17.86
C ALA A 64 18.31 -31.51 16.96
N GLU A 65 17.46 -32.51 17.23
CA GLU A 65 16.18 -32.70 16.52
C GLU A 65 15.21 -31.53 16.77
N ASN A 66 15.10 -31.06 18.02
CA ASN A 66 14.30 -29.86 18.34
C ASN A 66 14.84 -28.60 17.66
N GLY A 67 16.16 -28.45 17.56
CA GLY A 67 16.80 -27.34 16.83
C GLY A 67 16.49 -27.35 15.33
N LEU A 68 16.43 -28.55 14.72
CA LEU A 68 16.07 -28.70 13.32
C LEU A 68 14.59 -28.40 13.06
N ILE A 69 13.70 -28.90 13.93
CA ILE A 69 12.25 -28.63 13.85
C ILE A 69 11.98 -27.14 14.00
N MET A 70 12.57 -26.50 15.02
CA MET A 70 12.46 -25.05 15.20
C MET A 70 13.05 -24.30 13.99
N GLY A 71 14.20 -24.74 13.47
CA GLY A 71 14.82 -24.16 12.27
C GLY A 71 13.91 -24.19 11.04
N TYR A 72 13.23 -25.31 10.77
CA TYR A 72 12.27 -25.40 9.66
C TYR A 72 11.01 -24.57 9.89
N VAL A 73 10.43 -24.63 11.10
CA VAL A 73 9.24 -23.86 11.44
C VAL A 73 9.53 -22.36 11.32
N PHE A 74 10.65 -21.88 11.86
CA PHE A 74 10.98 -20.46 11.76
C PHE A 74 11.45 -20.04 10.36
N SER A 75 12.19 -20.88 9.63
CA SER A 75 12.64 -20.54 8.27
C SER A 75 11.54 -20.58 7.22
N ILE A 76 10.47 -21.36 7.41
CA ILE A 76 9.36 -21.48 6.45
C ILE A 76 8.12 -20.73 6.95
N ALA A 77 7.70 -20.92 8.19
CA ALA A 77 6.44 -20.33 8.68
C ALA A 77 6.53 -18.81 8.83
N ILE A 78 7.66 -18.24 9.28
CA ILE A 78 7.80 -16.78 9.39
C ILE A 78 7.70 -16.09 8.02
N PRO A 79 8.46 -16.48 6.98
CA PRO A 79 8.31 -15.85 5.66
C PRO A 79 6.91 -15.99 5.08
N VAL A 80 6.26 -17.15 5.25
CA VAL A 80 4.88 -17.38 4.77
C VAL A 80 3.89 -16.46 5.47
N VAL A 81 3.97 -16.35 6.80
CA VAL A 81 3.10 -15.45 7.58
C VAL A 81 3.37 -14.00 7.21
N LEU A 82 4.63 -13.58 7.07
CA LEU A 82 4.97 -12.21 6.67
C LEU A 82 4.40 -11.85 5.29
N VAL A 83 4.56 -12.73 4.29
CA VAL A 83 3.99 -12.51 2.94
C VAL A 83 2.47 -12.48 2.99
N ALA A 84 1.84 -13.38 3.76
CA ALA A 84 0.38 -13.39 3.93
C ALA A 84 -0.13 -12.10 4.61
N SER A 85 0.53 -11.63 5.68
CA SER A 85 0.20 -10.39 6.36
C SER A 85 0.37 -9.16 5.47
N MET A 86 1.43 -9.11 4.64
CA MET A 86 1.60 -8.02 3.67
C MET A 86 0.47 -8.00 2.63
N LYS A 87 0.10 -9.16 2.07
CA LYS A 87 -1.00 -9.26 1.10
C LYS A 87 -2.35 -8.90 1.72
N PHE A 88 -2.58 -9.33 2.96
CA PHE A 88 -3.80 -9.00 3.71
C PHE A 88 -3.93 -7.49 3.95
N ASN A 89 -2.86 -6.85 4.42
CA ASN A 89 -2.83 -5.39 4.62
C ASN A 89 -2.98 -4.64 3.29
N ALA A 90 -2.36 -5.10 2.20
CA ALA A 90 -2.50 -4.49 0.89
C ALA A 90 -3.96 -4.53 0.38
N ASN A 91 -4.68 -5.64 0.60
CA ASN A 91 -6.08 -5.77 0.20
C ASN A 91 -7.01 -4.86 1.01
N LEU A 92 -6.76 -4.70 2.32
CA LEU A 92 -7.52 -3.77 3.17
C LEU A 92 -7.35 -2.32 2.72
N MET A 93 -6.12 -1.94 2.36
CA MET A 93 -5.83 -0.58 1.90
C MET A 93 -6.51 -0.25 0.57
N ARG A 94 -6.68 -1.21 -0.34
CA ARG A 94 -7.37 -0.97 -1.62
C ARG A 94 -8.78 -0.42 -1.43
N GLY A 95 -9.57 -1.02 -0.54
CA GLY A 95 -10.93 -0.54 -0.25
C GLY A 95 -10.94 0.89 0.29
N TYR A 96 -9.99 1.21 1.17
CA TYR A 96 -9.81 2.58 1.67
C TYR A 96 -9.44 3.56 0.54
N GLN A 97 -8.48 3.21 -0.31
CA GLN A 97 -8.03 4.03 -1.44
C GLN A 97 -9.14 4.30 -2.46
N ILE A 98 -10.00 3.32 -2.72
CA ILE A 98 -11.18 3.49 -3.57
C ILE A 98 -12.16 4.47 -2.93
N SER A 99 -12.49 4.27 -1.65
CA SER A 99 -13.45 5.12 -0.94
C SER A 99 -13.03 6.59 -0.86
N ILE A 100 -11.75 6.87 -0.58
CA ILE A 100 -11.24 8.24 -0.51
C ILE A 100 -11.20 8.91 -1.89
N THR A 101 -10.87 8.14 -2.95
CA THR A 101 -10.85 8.68 -4.32
C THR A 101 -12.28 9.03 -4.77
N GLN A 102 -13.25 8.18 -4.45
CA GLN A 102 -14.66 8.48 -4.69
C GLN A 102 -15.11 9.72 -3.91
N ALA A 103 -14.72 9.85 -2.64
CA ALA A 103 -15.02 11.04 -1.84
C ALA A 103 -14.43 12.32 -2.46
N HIS A 104 -13.22 12.27 -3.03
CA HIS A 104 -12.63 13.40 -3.75
C HIS A 104 -13.41 13.73 -5.03
N ALA A 105 -13.84 12.72 -5.79
CA ALA A 105 -14.64 12.91 -7.00
C ALA A 105 -16.01 13.54 -6.69
N THR A 106 -16.71 13.04 -5.66
CA THR A 106 -17.98 13.62 -5.19
C THR A 106 -17.79 15.03 -4.62
N SER A 107 -16.67 15.30 -3.95
CA SER A 107 -16.35 16.65 -3.47
C SER A 107 -16.16 17.63 -4.64
N LEU A 108 -15.46 17.22 -5.71
CA LEU A 108 -15.33 18.02 -6.94
C LEU A 108 -16.69 18.34 -7.54
N GLU A 109 -17.57 17.35 -7.64
CA GLU A 109 -18.93 17.54 -8.14
C GLU A 109 -19.68 18.57 -7.30
N SER A 110 -19.71 18.40 -5.96
CA SER A 110 -20.37 19.36 -5.07
C SER A 110 -19.79 20.78 -5.13
N THR A 111 -18.49 20.89 -5.40
CA THR A 111 -17.78 22.18 -5.54
C THR A 111 -18.19 22.88 -6.83
N VAL A 112 -18.33 22.13 -7.92
CA VAL A 112 -18.84 22.67 -9.19
C VAL A 112 -20.30 23.08 -9.03
N ASP A 113 -21.13 22.26 -8.38
CA ASP A 113 -22.53 22.62 -8.12
C ASP A 113 -22.63 23.91 -7.28
N ALA A 114 -21.84 24.03 -6.20
CA ALA A 114 -21.79 25.25 -5.40
C ALA A 114 -21.32 26.48 -6.19
N PHE A 115 -20.38 26.30 -7.12
CA PHE A 115 -19.95 27.37 -8.02
C PHE A 115 -21.09 27.81 -8.95
N VAL A 116 -21.82 26.85 -9.52
CA VAL A 116 -22.95 27.14 -10.41
C VAL A 116 -24.11 27.75 -9.63
N GLU A 117 -24.34 27.36 -8.38
CA GLU A 117 -25.34 27.99 -7.51
C GLU A 117 -24.98 29.45 -7.20
N GLU A 118 -23.70 29.74 -6.95
CA GLU A 118 -23.24 31.09 -6.60
C GLU A 118 -23.18 32.04 -7.81
N TYR A 119 -22.76 31.54 -8.97
CA TYR A 119 -22.50 32.35 -10.16
C TYR A 119 -23.50 32.15 -11.30
N GLY A 120 -24.37 31.15 -11.24
CA GLY A 120 -25.35 30.83 -12.28
C GLY A 120 -24.74 30.37 -13.60
N ARG A 121 -23.48 29.91 -13.61
CA ARG A 121 -22.73 29.49 -14.81
C ARG A 121 -21.70 28.43 -14.49
N MET A 122 -21.30 27.66 -15.50
CA MET A 122 -20.25 26.63 -15.37
C MET A 122 -18.85 27.25 -15.15
N PRO A 123 -17.93 26.54 -14.47
CA PRO A 123 -16.56 26.99 -14.22
C PRO A 123 -15.63 26.88 -15.44
N ALA A 124 -16.20 26.67 -16.64
CA ALA A 124 -15.50 26.72 -17.92
C ALA A 124 -16.43 27.30 -18.99
N ASN A 125 -15.85 27.86 -20.04
CA ASN A 125 -16.59 28.35 -21.20
C ASN A 125 -16.55 27.31 -22.32
N GLY A 126 -17.71 26.96 -22.87
CA GLY A 126 -17.83 26.11 -24.05
C GLY A 126 -19.28 26.01 -24.52
N ALA A 127 -19.48 25.41 -25.69
CA ALA A 127 -20.80 25.24 -26.32
C ALA A 127 -21.24 23.77 -26.40
N THR A 128 -20.37 22.85 -26.00
CA THR A 128 -20.57 21.40 -26.03
C THR A 128 -19.85 20.81 -24.85
N ASP A 129 -20.31 19.68 -24.35
CA ASP A 129 -19.64 18.93 -23.29
C ASP A 129 -18.17 18.66 -23.57
N THR A 130 -17.31 19.12 -22.67
CA THR A 130 -15.87 18.92 -22.74
C THR A 130 -15.34 18.19 -21.51
N THR A 131 -14.40 17.27 -21.74
CA THR A 131 -13.68 16.58 -20.68
C THR A 131 -12.34 17.25 -20.41
N PHE A 132 -12.22 17.80 -19.21
CA PHE A 132 -11.01 18.38 -18.65
C PHE A 132 -10.23 17.30 -17.91
N VAL A 133 -8.94 17.19 -18.23
CA VAL A 133 -8.04 16.24 -17.55
C VAL A 133 -7.15 17.03 -16.63
N SER A 134 -7.20 16.75 -15.34
CA SER A 134 -6.58 17.59 -14.30
C SER A 134 -5.07 17.79 -14.44
N ASP A 135 -4.34 16.95 -15.17
CA ASP A 135 -2.88 17.07 -15.41
C ASP A 135 -2.53 17.84 -16.70
N LYS A 136 -3.51 18.02 -17.61
CA LYS A 136 -3.31 18.71 -18.89
C LYS A 136 -4.02 20.04 -18.96
N ASP A 137 -5.20 20.13 -18.33
CA ASP A 137 -6.05 21.30 -18.35
C ASP A 137 -6.46 21.64 -16.90
N THR A 138 -5.87 22.73 -16.41
CA THR A 138 -6.05 23.22 -15.04
C THR A 138 -7.03 24.39 -14.97
N THR A 139 -7.63 24.81 -16.08
CA THR A 139 -8.53 25.99 -16.14
C THR A 139 -9.69 25.89 -15.15
N VAL A 140 -10.39 24.75 -15.15
CA VAL A 140 -11.47 24.46 -14.19
C VAL A 140 -10.95 24.49 -12.76
N LEU A 141 -9.76 23.93 -12.51
CA LEU A 141 -9.18 23.86 -11.18
C LEU A 141 -8.76 25.25 -10.68
N GLU A 142 -8.18 26.07 -11.55
CA GLU A 142 -7.77 27.44 -11.28
C GLU A 142 -8.98 28.33 -10.98
N THR A 143 -10.07 28.18 -11.74
CA THR A 143 -11.34 28.86 -11.46
C THR A 143 -11.90 28.47 -10.09
N LEU A 144 -11.97 27.16 -9.78
CA LEU A 144 -12.52 26.66 -8.51
C LEU A 144 -11.64 26.98 -7.28
N MET A 145 -10.34 27.21 -7.49
CA MET A 145 -9.39 27.61 -6.45
C MET A 145 -9.18 29.13 -6.34
N ALA A 146 -9.96 29.93 -7.08
CA ALA A 146 -9.85 31.39 -7.11
C ALA A 146 -8.48 31.93 -7.60
N TYR A 147 -7.82 31.21 -8.50
CA TYR A 147 -6.68 31.75 -9.25
C TYR A 147 -7.13 32.58 -10.47
N GLU A 148 -8.37 32.36 -10.94
CA GLU A 148 -8.93 33.08 -12.08
C GLU A 148 -10.06 34.05 -11.68
N ASN A 149 -9.79 35.35 -11.79
CA ASN A 149 -10.72 36.40 -11.32
C ASN A 149 -11.83 36.76 -12.31
N ILE A 150 -11.74 36.30 -13.57
CA ILE A 150 -12.78 36.56 -14.60
C ILE A 150 -13.99 35.66 -14.35
N LEU A 151 -13.74 34.37 -14.15
CA LEU A 151 -14.78 33.39 -13.87
C LEU A 151 -15.18 33.38 -12.39
N ASN A 152 -14.25 33.64 -11.47
CA ASN A 152 -14.49 33.70 -10.03
C ASN A 152 -14.19 35.10 -9.44
N PRO A 153 -15.01 36.13 -9.72
CA PRO A 153 -14.74 37.51 -9.30
C PRO A 153 -14.83 37.74 -7.79
N LYS A 154 -15.48 36.85 -7.02
CA LYS A 154 -15.52 36.94 -5.54
C LYS A 154 -14.33 36.25 -4.87
N GLU A 155 -13.42 35.67 -5.66
CA GLU A 155 -12.23 34.95 -5.17
C GLU A 155 -12.56 33.85 -4.13
N ILE A 156 -13.73 33.21 -4.26
CA ILE A 156 -14.17 32.17 -3.33
C ILE A 156 -13.43 30.87 -3.65
N ARG A 157 -12.75 30.31 -2.66
CA ARG A 157 -12.11 28.99 -2.78
C ARG A 157 -13.13 27.91 -2.49
N PHE A 158 -13.78 27.43 -3.55
CA PHE A 158 -14.67 26.28 -3.44
C PHE A 158 -13.87 25.00 -3.23
N LEU A 159 -12.70 24.90 -3.89
CA LEU A 159 -11.87 23.71 -3.84
C LEU A 159 -10.73 23.86 -2.83
N SER A 160 -10.78 23.05 -1.78
CA SER A 160 -9.72 22.96 -0.77
C SER A 160 -9.36 21.49 -0.56
N PHE A 161 -8.43 20.98 -1.36
CA PHE A 161 -7.81 19.70 -1.04
C PHE A 161 -6.60 19.92 -0.14
N MET A 162 -6.45 19.05 0.85
CA MET A 162 -5.17 18.88 1.53
C MET A 162 -4.11 18.49 0.49
N GLU A 163 -2.85 18.92 0.65
CA GLU A 163 -1.70 18.45 -0.15
C GLU A 163 -1.12 17.15 0.48
N PRO A 164 -1.58 15.93 0.18
CA PRO A 164 -0.75 14.76 0.42
C PRO A 164 0.37 14.65 -0.62
N GLU A 165 1.56 14.23 -0.16
CA GLU A 165 2.75 13.95 -0.98
C GLU A 165 2.50 12.99 -2.17
N LYS A 166 1.40 12.22 -2.17
CA LYS A 166 1.09 11.21 -3.20
C LYS A 166 -0.24 11.40 -3.93
N SER A 167 -1.17 12.18 -3.37
CA SER A 167 -2.56 12.28 -3.84
C SER A 167 -3.08 13.67 -3.51
N GLY A 168 -3.56 14.46 -4.45
CA GLY A 168 -4.00 15.83 -4.18
C GLY A 168 -3.49 16.83 -5.21
N ILE A 169 -3.59 18.11 -4.85
CA ILE A 169 -3.21 19.22 -5.74
C ILE A 169 -1.70 19.35 -5.73
N THR A 170 -1.08 19.27 -6.90
CA THR A 170 0.28 19.73 -7.13
C THR A 170 0.22 21.16 -7.63
N PHE A 171 0.97 22.05 -6.99
CA PHE A 171 1.15 23.43 -7.47
C PHE A 171 2.43 23.56 -8.28
N SER A 172 2.52 24.61 -9.10
CA SER A 172 3.79 25.02 -9.71
C SER A 172 4.83 25.37 -8.63
N ALA A 173 6.12 25.37 -8.97
CA ALA A 173 7.22 25.70 -8.03
C ALA A 173 7.01 27.06 -7.35
N ASP A 174 6.34 27.98 -8.05
CA ASP A 174 6.04 29.33 -7.58
C ASP A 174 4.75 29.41 -6.76
N ARG A 175 3.96 28.32 -6.65
CA ARG A 175 2.63 28.24 -5.98
C ARG A 175 1.55 29.22 -6.48
N LEU A 176 1.80 29.85 -7.62
CA LEU A 176 0.91 30.81 -8.27
C LEU A 176 -0.08 30.17 -9.25
N SER A 177 0.07 28.89 -9.58
CA SER A 177 -0.85 28.15 -10.44
C SER A 177 -0.98 26.70 -10.01
N VAL A 178 -2.14 26.13 -10.31
CA VAL A 178 -2.42 24.70 -10.12
C VAL A 178 -1.73 23.95 -11.26
N LYS A 179 -0.94 22.92 -10.94
CA LYS A 179 -0.27 22.09 -11.94
C LYS A 179 -1.08 20.84 -12.27
N SER A 180 -1.62 20.17 -11.25
CA SER A 180 -2.43 18.97 -11.45
C SER A 180 -3.15 18.53 -10.20
N LEU A 181 -4.31 17.88 -10.33
CA LEU A 181 -4.96 17.13 -9.23
C LEU A 181 -4.81 15.63 -9.48
N ARG A 182 -4.20 14.90 -8.53
CA ARG A 182 -3.98 13.45 -8.64
C ARG A 182 -4.79 12.64 -7.64
N ASP A 183 -5.18 11.44 -8.04
CA ASP A 183 -5.79 10.42 -7.19
C ASP A 183 -4.76 9.73 -6.28
N VAL A 184 -5.19 8.71 -5.53
CA VAL A 184 -4.32 7.96 -4.59
C VAL A 184 -3.25 7.12 -5.28
N TRP A 185 -3.44 6.82 -6.56
CA TRP A 185 -2.51 6.05 -7.39
C TRP A 185 -1.62 6.96 -8.25
N GLY A 186 -1.80 8.29 -8.17
CA GLY A 186 -1.05 9.28 -8.94
C GLY A 186 -1.62 9.54 -10.34
N GLY A 187 -2.80 9.00 -10.66
CA GLY A 187 -3.51 9.26 -11.90
C GLY A 187 -4.25 10.61 -11.87
N PRO A 188 -4.55 11.23 -13.03
CA PRO A 188 -5.35 12.44 -13.08
C PRO A 188 -6.85 12.15 -12.85
N PHE A 189 -7.57 13.15 -12.37
CA PHE A 189 -9.03 13.17 -12.44
C PHE A 189 -9.50 13.68 -13.79
N ARG A 190 -10.58 13.12 -14.29
CA ARG A 190 -11.30 13.56 -15.48
C ARG A 190 -12.59 14.19 -15.04
N ILE A 191 -12.83 15.42 -15.50
CA ILE A 191 -13.98 16.23 -15.15
C ILE A 191 -14.67 16.57 -16.46
N ARG A 192 -15.89 16.07 -16.67
CA ARG A 192 -16.71 16.43 -17.83
C ARG A 192 -17.84 17.33 -17.35
N LEU A 193 -17.95 18.51 -17.95
CA LEU A 193 -18.96 19.51 -17.62
C LEU A 193 -20.07 19.45 -18.67
N ASP A 194 -21.31 19.53 -18.21
CA ASP A 194 -22.49 19.81 -19.03
C ASP A 194 -22.46 21.29 -19.44
N LEU A 195 -21.93 21.59 -20.63
CA LEU A 195 -21.77 22.97 -21.10
C LEU A 195 -22.91 23.41 -22.01
N ASP A 196 -23.73 22.48 -22.50
CA ASP A 196 -24.92 22.78 -23.30
C ASP A 196 -26.22 22.81 -22.46
N GLU A 197 -26.11 22.57 -21.16
CA GLU A 197 -27.19 22.63 -20.16
C GLU A 197 -28.35 21.67 -20.46
N ASP A 198 -28.06 20.56 -21.15
CA ASP A 198 -29.07 19.58 -21.51
C ASP A 198 -29.36 18.57 -20.38
N GLY A 199 -28.53 18.59 -19.32
CA GLY A 199 -28.63 17.74 -18.15
C GLY A 199 -28.19 16.29 -18.38
N LYS A 200 -27.44 16.02 -19.47
CA LYS A 200 -27.00 14.70 -19.89
C LYS A 200 -25.52 14.70 -20.26
N ILE A 201 -24.74 13.92 -19.51
CA ILE A 201 -23.32 13.81 -19.77
C ILE A 201 -22.99 12.43 -20.29
N GLU A 202 -22.48 12.32 -21.51
CA GLU A 202 -22.00 11.05 -22.06
C GLU A 202 -20.52 10.81 -21.68
N VAL A 203 -20.26 9.74 -20.91
CA VAL A 203 -18.91 9.30 -20.54
C VAL A 203 -18.69 7.87 -20.97
N ASN A 204 -17.73 7.63 -21.88
CA ASN A 204 -17.36 6.27 -22.33
C ASN A 204 -18.56 5.42 -22.81
N GLY A 205 -19.57 6.04 -23.44
CA GLY A 205 -20.78 5.38 -23.93
C GLY A 205 -21.87 5.15 -22.87
N GLU A 206 -21.67 5.66 -21.64
CA GLU A 206 -22.68 5.71 -20.58
C GLU A 206 -23.24 7.12 -20.49
N VAL A 207 -24.57 7.26 -20.54
CA VAL A 207 -25.23 8.56 -20.36
C VAL A 207 -25.55 8.74 -18.87
N VAL A 208 -25.01 9.79 -18.30
CA VAL A 208 -25.23 10.22 -16.93
C VAL A 208 -26.31 11.30 -16.95
N ASP A 209 -27.55 10.89 -16.67
CA ASP A 209 -28.71 11.81 -16.63
C ASP A 209 -28.77 12.57 -15.29
N ASN A 210 -29.33 13.79 -15.34
CA ASN A 210 -29.63 14.63 -14.17
C ASN A 210 -28.38 15.03 -13.37
N ARG A 211 -27.26 15.23 -14.06
CA ARG A 211 -26.01 15.76 -13.48
C ARG A 211 -25.42 16.84 -14.35
N ARG A 212 -24.82 17.84 -13.70
CA ARG A 212 -24.14 18.98 -14.34
C ARG A 212 -22.65 18.74 -14.56
N VAL A 213 -22.10 17.78 -13.83
CA VAL A 213 -20.70 17.39 -13.92
C VAL A 213 -20.56 15.90 -13.66
N ALA A 214 -19.69 15.25 -14.43
CA ALA A 214 -19.27 13.88 -14.21
C ALA A 214 -17.78 13.87 -13.91
N VAL A 215 -17.41 13.35 -12.73
CA VAL A 215 -16.01 13.26 -12.30
C VAL A 215 -15.62 11.80 -12.10
N TRP A 216 -14.49 11.39 -12.67
CA TRP A 216 -13.97 10.05 -12.46
C TRP A 216 -12.44 10.00 -12.44
N SER A 217 -11.91 8.92 -11.87
CA SER A 217 -10.49 8.54 -11.89
C SER A 217 -10.34 7.19 -12.59
N ASP A 218 -9.23 7.02 -13.31
CA ASP A 218 -8.87 5.77 -14.02
C ASP A 218 -8.38 4.68 -13.02
N GLY A 219 -8.44 4.93 -11.70
CA GLY A 219 -8.23 3.91 -10.67
C GLY A 219 -6.80 3.34 -10.58
N PRO A 220 -6.65 2.15 -9.97
CA PRO A 220 -5.34 1.53 -9.75
C PRO A 220 -4.54 1.18 -11.01
N ASP A 221 -5.22 0.94 -12.14
CA ASP A 221 -4.58 0.51 -13.39
C ASP A 221 -4.25 1.68 -14.33
N GLN A 222 -4.77 2.89 -14.00
CA GLN A 222 -4.58 4.14 -14.73
C GLN A 222 -4.97 4.05 -16.21
N LYS A 223 -5.91 3.16 -16.55
CA LYS A 223 -6.42 3.02 -17.91
C LYS A 223 -7.87 3.48 -17.97
N PRO A 224 -8.21 4.40 -18.90
CA PRO A 224 -9.58 4.87 -19.01
C PRO A 224 -10.51 3.80 -19.56
N GLY A 225 -11.74 3.76 -19.04
CA GLY A 225 -12.82 2.92 -19.54
C GLY A 225 -12.75 1.48 -19.05
N THR A 226 -12.09 1.23 -17.92
CA THR A 226 -12.01 -0.10 -17.32
C THR A 226 -13.04 -0.27 -16.20
N SER A 227 -13.25 -1.50 -15.74
CA SER A 227 -14.13 -1.78 -14.61
C SER A 227 -13.61 -1.24 -13.27
N ASP A 228 -12.34 -0.83 -13.23
CA ASP A 228 -11.68 -0.31 -12.04
C ASP A 228 -11.79 1.23 -11.93
N ASP A 229 -12.40 1.89 -12.92
CA ASP A 229 -12.66 3.32 -12.94
C ASP A 229 -13.56 3.72 -11.76
N ILE A 230 -13.17 4.74 -11.02
CA ILE A 230 -13.89 5.24 -9.86
C ILE A 230 -14.65 6.49 -10.27
N LYS A 231 -15.98 6.37 -10.28
CA LYS A 231 -16.92 7.40 -10.74
C LYS A 231 -17.59 8.09 -9.56
N SER A 232 -17.99 9.35 -9.74
CA SER A 232 -18.80 10.08 -8.77
C SER A 232 -20.28 9.67 -8.78
N TRP A 233 -20.70 8.90 -9.78
CA TRP A 233 -22.07 8.38 -9.94
C TRP A 233 -22.19 6.87 -9.75
#